data_AF-A0A842S802-F1
#
_entry.id   AF-A0A842S802-F1
#
_cell.length_a   1.000
_cell.length_b   1.000
_cell.length_c   1.000
_cell.angle_alpha   90.00
_cell.angle_beta   90.00
_cell.angle_gamma   90.00
#
_symmetry.space_group_name_H-M   'P 1'
#
loop_
_entity.id
_entity.type
_entity.pdbx_description
1 polymer ?
#
loop_
_entity_poly.entity_id
_entity_poly.type
_entity_poly.pdbx_seq_one_letter_code
_entity_poly.pdbx_strand_id
1 'polypeptide(L)'
;MAFQDLTQLQILEGTLGLIWILAAVFIGLRVITKATSERKELITVGLSYIFVSSAWWGVGLQFISYGFFDIIIGDILYLLVANIFIPVGLVCWVNSFAEMINPEIKNKLFIIFIPFCLIWEILIFVFAFTNLDLLGSLEGLFNSSHGDVIRYFIIIAILSFVVSGVYFSIRSMSLEDREIKWKGRFLLIAWISFAFGAILDSMIQEVSAPLLIFIRLILITGAIEYYLGFFLPNKLKGILIKNRESYN
;
A
#
# COMPACT_ATOMS: atom_id res chain seq x y z
N MET A 1 -26.55 -14.71 8.23
CA MET A 1 -25.30 -14.09 7.73
C MET A 1 -24.67 -15.08 6.79
N ALA A 2 -24.27 -14.65 5.59
CA ALA A 2 -23.74 -15.56 4.56
C ALA A 2 -22.36 -16.15 4.91
N PHE A 3 -21.77 -15.79 6.06
CA PHE A 3 -20.56 -16.43 6.60
C PHE A 3 -20.67 -17.96 6.73
N GLN A 4 -21.87 -18.51 6.88
CA GLN A 4 -22.08 -19.97 6.95
C GLN A 4 -21.85 -20.66 5.60
N ASP A 5 -21.95 -19.92 4.50
CA ASP A 5 -21.76 -20.42 3.14
C ASP A 5 -20.29 -20.34 2.69
N LEU A 6 -19.45 -19.68 3.48
CA LEU A 6 -18.03 -19.53 3.21
C LEU A 6 -17.21 -20.70 3.72
N THR A 7 -16.25 -21.13 2.90
CA THR A 7 -15.20 -22.05 3.34
C THR A 7 -14.29 -21.38 4.37
N GLN A 8 -13.62 -22.17 5.20
CA GLN A 8 -12.63 -21.67 6.17
C GLN A 8 -11.54 -20.83 5.49
N LEU A 9 -11.14 -21.25 4.28
CA LEU A 9 -10.17 -20.51 3.47
C LEU A 9 -10.70 -19.12 3.10
N GLN A 10 -11.89 -19.05 2.53
CA GLN A 10 -12.52 -17.79 2.14
C GLN A 10 -12.71 -16.83 3.33
N ILE A 11 -13.07 -17.35 4.51
CA ILE A 11 -13.13 -16.55 5.74
C ILE A 11 -11.75 -15.99 6.08
N LEU A 12 -10.70 -16.80 5.99
CA LEU A 12 -9.33 -16.38 6.28
C LEU A 12 -8.83 -15.34 5.28
N GLU A 13 -9.07 -15.53 3.99
CA GLU A 13 -8.71 -14.59 2.91
C GLU A 13 -9.35 -13.22 3.12
N GLY A 14 -10.68 -13.20 3.29
CA GLY A 14 -11.42 -11.98 3.53
C GLY A 14 -11.01 -11.29 4.82
N THR A 15 -10.77 -12.06 5.90
CA THR A 15 -10.33 -11.50 7.19
C THR A 15 -8.94 -10.90 7.11
N LEU A 16 -7.95 -11.61 6.53
CA LEU A 16 -6.59 -11.10 6.40
C LEU A 16 -6.51 -9.91 5.45
N GLY A 17 -7.26 -9.95 4.35
CA GLY A 17 -7.41 -8.80 3.44
C GLY A 17 -7.99 -7.59 4.17
N LEU A 18 -9.07 -7.78 4.93
CA LEU A 18 -9.68 -6.70 5.70
C LEU A 18 -8.73 -6.14 6.78
N ILE A 19 -8.02 -6.99 7.53
CA ILE A 19 -7.03 -6.56 8.53
C ILE A 19 -5.95 -5.71 7.88
N TRP A 20 -5.43 -6.12 6.73
CA TRP A 20 -4.43 -5.36 5.98
C TRP A 20 -4.95 -3.97 5.59
N ILE A 21 -6.14 -3.89 5.02
CA ILE A 21 -6.77 -2.62 4.60
C ILE A 21 -6.97 -1.71 5.82
N LEU A 22 -7.53 -2.24 6.91
CA LEU A 22 -7.77 -1.48 8.13
C LEU A 22 -6.46 -1.00 8.76
N ALA A 23 -5.41 -1.81 8.74
CA ALA A 23 -4.08 -1.40 9.20
C ALA A 23 -3.54 -0.24 8.35
N ALA A 24 -3.60 -0.35 7.02
CA ALA A 24 -3.16 0.70 6.11
C ALA A 24 -3.94 2.01 6.31
N VAL A 25 -5.27 1.92 6.43
CA VAL A 25 -6.13 3.08 6.71
C VAL A 25 -5.79 3.70 8.05
N PHE A 26 -5.69 2.91 9.11
CA PHE A 26 -5.34 3.40 10.44
C PHE A 26 -3.99 4.11 10.46
N ILE A 27 -2.96 3.49 9.87
CA ILE A 27 -1.61 4.06 9.81
C ILE A 27 -1.61 5.35 8.99
N GLY A 28 -2.23 5.35 7.80
CA GLY A 28 -2.31 6.52 6.95
C GLY A 28 -3.03 7.69 7.61
N LEU A 29 -4.18 7.44 8.26
CA LEU A 29 -4.86 8.44 9.07
C LEU A 29 -3.98 8.94 10.21
N ARG A 30 -3.25 8.05 10.90
CA ARG A 30 -2.33 8.45 11.97
C ARG A 30 -1.23 9.37 11.47
N VAL A 31 -0.66 9.11 10.29
CA VAL A 31 0.30 10.00 9.62
C VAL A 31 -0.34 11.35 9.30
N ILE A 32 -1.54 11.38 8.74
CA ILE A 32 -2.27 12.63 8.43
C ILE A 32 -2.51 13.45 9.70
N THR A 33 -2.90 12.83 10.82
CA THR A 33 -3.12 13.57 12.09
C THR A 33 -1.85 14.21 12.67
N LYS A 34 -0.68 13.87 12.13
CA LYS A 34 0.62 14.41 12.55
C LYS A 34 1.14 15.49 11.61
N ALA A 35 0.43 15.76 10.52
CA ALA A 35 0.70 16.91 9.67
C ALA A 35 0.47 18.22 10.44
N THR A 36 1.38 19.16 10.25
CA THR A 36 1.29 20.53 10.75
C THR A 36 1.39 21.51 9.59
N SER A 37 1.25 22.81 9.84
CA SER A 37 1.48 23.85 8.83
C SER A 37 2.88 23.77 8.20
N GLU A 38 3.87 23.29 8.94
CA GLU A 38 5.27 23.13 8.51
C GLU A 38 5.53 21.77 7.86
N ARG A 39 4.70 20.76 8.16
CA ARG A 39 4.89 19.36 7.75
C ARG A 39 3.70 18.87 6.92
N LYS A 40 3.30 19.65 5.92
CA LYS A 40 2.12 19.38 5.07
C LYS A 40 2.28 18.12 4.22
N GLU A 41 3.52 17.75 3.91
CA GLU A 41 3.84 16.56 3.11
C GLU A 41 3.39 15.26 3.79
N LEU A 42 3.24 15.24 5.12
CA LEU A 42 2.69 14.09 5.83
C LEU A 42 1.24 13.77 5.44
N ILE A 43 0.46 14.77 5.00
CA ILE A 43 -0.90 14.53 4.48
C ILE A 43 -0.83 13.59 3.27
N THR A 44 0.04 13.91 2.32
CA THR A 44 0.18 13.13 1.09
C THR A 44 0.91 11.80 1.33
N VAL A 45 1.74 11.67 2.37
CA VAL A 45 2.30 10.37 2.79
C VAL A 45 1.16 9.46 3.26
N GLY A 46 0.32 9.95 4.17
CA GLY A 46 -0.76 9.14 4.72
C GLY A 46 -1.83 8.81 3.66
N LEU A 47 -2.20 9.77 2.81
CA LEU A 47 -3.11 9.52 1.69
C LEU A 47 -2.54 8.51 0.69
N SER A 48 -1.25 8.60 0.39
CA SER A 48 -0.58 7.62 -0.45
C SER A 48 -0.71 6.21 0.13
N TYR A 49 -0.45 6.05 1.43
CA TYR A 49 -0.53 4.74 2.07
C TYR A 49 -1.96 4.16 2.06
N ILE A 50 -2.97 5.01 2.29
CA ILE A 50 -4.40 4.64 2.19
C ILE A 50 -4.73 4.20 0.77
N PHE A 51 -4.41 5.02 -0.22
CA PHE A 51 -4.83 4.77 -1.61
C PHE A 51 -4.05 3.65 -2.29
N VAL A 52 -2.79 3.42 -1.93
CA VAL A 52 -2.06 2.23 -2.39
C VAL A 52 -2.69 0.94 -1.86
N SER A 53 -3.24 0.97 -0.65
CA SER A 53 -3.98 -0.18 -0.13
C SER A 53 -5.27 -0.50 -0.91
N SER A 54 -5.69 0.39 -1.82
CA SER A 54 -6.87 0.16 -2.66
C SER A 54 -6.76 -1.10 -3.49
N ALA A 55 -5.54 -1.54 -3.84
CA ALA A 55 -5.31 -2.81 -4.54
C ALA A 55 -6.01 -4.01 -3.87
N TRP A 56 -6.28 -3.93 -2.57
CA TRP A 56 -6.98 -4.95 -1.80
C TRP A 56 -8.40 -4.54 -1.37
N TRP A 57 -8.90 -3.36 -1.72
CA TRP A 57 -10.24 -2.93 -1.28
C TRP A 57 -11.37 -3.81 -1.83
N GLY A 58 -11.21 -4.38 -3.03
CA GLY A 58 -12.17 -5.32 -3.61
C GLY A 58 -12.48 -6.48 -2.64
N VAL A 59 -11.45 -7.18 -2.16
CA VAL A 59 -11.62 -8.31 -1.22
C VAL A 59 -12.23 -7.87 0.11
N GLY A 60 -11.80 -6.73 0.65
CA GLY A 60 -12.34 -6.22 1.92
C GLY A 60 -13.82 -5.84 1.83
N LEU A 61 -14.20 -5.14 0.76
CA LEU A 61 -15.59 -4.74 0.53
C LEU A 61 -16.47 -5.95 0.26
N GLN A 62 -16.02 -6.88 -0.58
CA GLN A 62 -16.74 -8.11 -0.92
C GLN A 62 -16.94 -9.00 0.31
N PHE A 63 -15.93 -9.09 1.18
CA PHE A 63 -16.04 -9.84 2.44
C PHE A 63 -17.09 -9.24 3.39
N ILE A 64 -17.14 -7.91 3.49
CA ILE A 64 -18.15 -7.21 4.32
C ILE A 64 -19.53 -7.34 3.68
N SER A 65 -19.66 -7.04 2.38
CA SER A 65 -20.94 -7.02 1.68
C SER A 65 -21.59 -8.41 1.67
N TYR A 66 -20.81 -9.44 1.35
CA TYR A 66 -21.30 -10.81 1.31
C TYR A 66 -21.54 -11.33 2.73
N GLY A 67 -20.54 -11.27 3.60
CA GLY A 67 -20.62 -11.88 4.93
C GLY A 67 -21.76 -11.33 5.79
N PHE A 68 -21.97 -10.02 5.78
CA PHE A 68 -22.99 -9.37 6.61
C PHE A 68 -24.33 -9.15 5.91
N PHE A 69 -24.34 -8.91 4.60
CA PHE A 69 -25.54 -8.48 3.87
C PHE A 69 -25.98 -9.44 2.76
N ASP A 70 -25.23 -10.51 2.50
CA ASP A 70 -25.48 -11.44 1.38
C ASP A 70 -25.51 -10.73 0.02
N ILE A 71 -24.68 -9.68 -0.13
CA ILE A 71 -24.56 -8.88 -1.36
C ILE A 71 -23.23 -9.22 -2.05
N ILE A 72 -23.32 -9.71 -3.28
CA ILE A 72 -22.16 -9.92 -4.17
C ILE A 72 -21.92 -8.62 -4.96
N ILE A 73 -20.72 -8.08 -4.84
CA ILE A 73 -20.24 -6.94 -5.63
C ILE A 73 -19.95 -7.45 -7.03
N GLY A 74 -20.54 -6.81 -8.05
CA GLY A 74 -20.27 -7.14 -9.44
C GLY A 74 -18.83 -6.83 -9.85
N ASP A 75 -18.31 -7.62 -10.79
CA ASP A 75 -16.90 -7.63 -11.22
C ASP A 75 -16.37 -6.24 -11.58
N ILE A 76 -17.16 -5.43 -12.29
CA ILE A 76 -16.79 -4.05 -12.66
C ILE A 76 -16.51 -3.22 -11.41
N LEU A 77 -17.41 -3.24 -10.43
CA LEU A 77 -17.26 -2.44 -9.21
C LEU A 77 -16.10 -2.96 -8.35
N TYR A 78 -15.96 -4.28 -8.25
CA TYR A 78 -14.85 -4.91 -7.54
C TYR A 78 -13.50 -4.47 -8.11
N LEU A 79 -13.32 -4.62 -9.42
CA LEU A 79 -12.07 -4.32 -10.12
C LEU A 79 -11.80 -2.81 -10.18
N LEU A 80 -12.83 -1.97 -10.33
CA LEU A 80 -12.67 -0.52 -10.26
C LEU A 80 -12.18 -0.06 -8.90
N VAL A 81 -12.84 -0.48 -7.81
CA VAL A 81 -12.42 -0.10 -6.45
C VAL A 81 -11.01 -0.60 -6.13
N ALA A 82 -10.64 -1.78 -6.63
CA ALA A 82 -9.29 -2.30 -6.47
C ALA A 82 -8.22 -1.37 -7.09
N ASN A 83 -8.50 -0.73 -8.23
CA ASN A 83 -7.46 -0.11 -9.04
C ASN A 83 -7.53 1.43 -9.12
N ILE A 84 -8.72 2.03 -8.99
CA ILE A 84 -8.95 3.45 -9.31
C ILE A 84 -8.15 4.43 -8.44
N PHE A 85 -7.84 4.07 -7.18
CA PHE A 85 -7.14 4.97 -6.27
C PHE A 85 -5.61 4.82 -6.30
N ILE A 86 -5.07 3.76 -6.91
CA ILE A 86 -3.62 3.55 -6.98
C ILE A 86 -2.89 4.72 -7.68
N PRO A 87 -3.37 5.25 -8.85
CA PRO A 87 -2.77 6.45 -9.47
C PRO A 87 -2.77 7.67 -8.54
N VAL A 88 -3.87 7.92 -7.83
CA VAL A 88 -3.97 9.00 -6.83
C VAL A 88 -2.95 8.80 -5.71
N GLY A 89 -2.80 7.56 -5.23
CA GLY A 89 -1.81 7.18 -4.23
C GLY A 89 -0.38 7.43 -4.69
N LEU A 90 -0.08 7.17 -5.97
CA LEU A 90 1.23 7.40 -6.56
C LEU A 90 1.55 8.90 -6.69
N VAL A 91 0.59 9.73 -7.14
CA VAL A 91 0.77 11.19 -7.18
C VAL A 91 1.02 11.75 -5.77
N CYS A 92 0.24 11.29 -4.79
CA CYS A 92 0.42 11.66 -3.38
C CYS A 92 1.81 11.28 -2.85
N TRP A 93 2.31 10.10 -3.22
CA TRP A 93 3.65 9.66 -2.84
C TRP A 93 4.74 10.50 -3.47
N VAL A 94 4.66 10.73 -4.78
CA VAL A 94 5.62 11.54 -5.53
C VAL A 94 5.68 12.96 -4.97
N ASN A 95 4.53 13.55 -4.60
CA ASN A 95 4.47 14.83 -3.90
C ASN A 95 5.30 14.80 -2.61
N SER A 96 5.01 13.82 -1.76
CA SER A 96 5.64 13.69 -0.44
C SER A 96 7.13 13.44 -0.55
N PHE A 97 7.52 12.53 -1.43
CA PHE A 97 8.91 12.19 -1.70
C PHE A 97 9.69 13.43 -2.17
N ALA A 98 9.15 14.18 -3.13
CA ALA A 98 9.80 15.38 -3.63
C ALA A 98 9.99 16.43 -2.53
N GLU A 99 8.93 16.73 -1.76
CA GLU A 99 9.01 17.71 -0.66
C GLU A 99 10.02 17.31 0.42
N MET A 100 10.09 16.03 0.79
CA MET A 100 10.99 15.56 1.84
C MET A 100 12.45 15.43 1.39
N ILE A 101 12.70 15.16 0.10
CA ILE A 101 14.04 14.87 -0.42
C ILE A 101 14.66 16.06 -1.14
N ASN A 102 13.95 16.62 -2.12
CA ASN A 102 14.41 17.76 -2.89
C ASN A 102 13.19 18.46 -3.53
N PRO A 103 12.70 19.56 -2.94
CA PRO A 103 11.55 20.29 -3.47
C PRO A 103 11.74 20.80 -4.91
N GLU A 104 12.98 21.02 -5.36
CA GLU A 104 13.27 21.53 -6.71
C GLU A 104 12.94 20.52 -7.82
N ILE A 105 12.95 19.21 -7.53
CA ILE A 105 12.60 18.18 -8.52
C ILE A 105 11.10 17.95 -8.61
N LYS A 106 10.30 18.51 -7.70
CA LYS A 106 8.85 18.27 -7.61
C LYS A 106 8.14 18.51 -8.94
N ASN A 107 8.34 19.69 -9.53
CA ASN A 107 7.67 20.06 -10.78
C ASN A 107 8.08 19.12 -11.92
N LYS A 108 9.35 18.69 -11.97
CA LYS A 108 9.83 17.74 -12.97
C LYS A 108 9.17 16.37 -12.81
N LEU A 109 9.06 15.88 -11.58
CA LEU A 109 8.37 14.62 -11.31
C LEU A 109 6.87 14.72 -11.65
N PHE A 110 6.23 15.85 -11.34
CA PHE A 110 4.80 16.04 -11.61
C PHE A 110 4.47 16.07 -13.11
N ILE A 111 5.31 16.72 -13.91
CA ILE A 111 5.19 16.74 -15.38
C ILE A 111 5.21 15.32 -15.96
N ILE A 112 5.89 14.37 -15.30
CA ILE A 112 5.97 12.97 -15.73
C ILE A 112 4.81 12.15 -15.15
N PHE A 113 4.64 12.18 -13.83
CA PHE A 113 3.73 11.28 -13.12
C PHE A 113 2.25 11.66 -13.26
N ILE A 114 1.89 12.94 -13.37
CA ILE A 114 0.47 13.34 -13.52
C ILE A 114 -0.08 12.85 -14.87
N PRO A 115 0.54 13.16 -16.03
CA PRO A 115 0.03 12.64 -17.30
C PRO A 115 0.03 11.11 -17.34
N PHE A 116 1.07 10.47 -16.80
CA PHE A 116 1.11 9.01 -16.67
C PHE A 116 -0.09 8.47 -15.90
N CYS A 117 -0.37 8.99 -14.70
CA CYS A 117 -1.49 8.55 -13.88
C CYS A 117 -2.85 8.81 -14.55
N LEU A 118 -3.02 9.98 -15.19
CA LEU A 118 -4.25 10.31 -15.90
C LEU A 118 -4.51 9.36 -17.08
N ILE A 119 -3.48 9.01 -17.84
CA ILE A 119 -3.60 8.03 -18.92
C ILE A 119 -4.10 6.69 -18.35
N TRP A 120 -3.52 6.23 -17.24
CA TRP A 120 -3.96 4.98 -16.61
C TRP A 120 -5.38 5.02 -16.08
N GLU A 121 -5.79 6.11 -15.42
CA GLU A 121 -7.18 6.26 -14.98
C GLU A 121 -8.15 6.20 -16.15
N ILE A 122 -7.84 6.89 -17.25
CA ILE A 122 -8.66 6.84 -18.47
C ILE A 122 -8.73 5.41 -19.02
N LEU A 123 -7.60 4.70 -19.10
CA LEU A 123 -7.56 3.31 -19.56
C LEU A 123 -8.40 2.39 -18.65
N ILE A 124 -8.30 2.57 -17.33
CA ILE A 124 -9.11 1.82 -16.36
C ILE A 124 -10.59 2.01 -16.64
N PHE A 125 -11.04 3.26 -16.77
CA PHE A 125 -12.45 3.55 -17.05
C PHE A 125 -12.91 3.04 -18.41
N VAL A 126 -12.11 3.24 -19.47
CA VAL A 126 -12.47 2.76 -20.81
C VAL A 126 -12.61 1.24 -20.82
N PHE A 127 -11.64 0.51 -20.26
CA PHE A 127 -11.65 -0.95 -20.27
C PHE A 127 -12.71 -1.55 -19.34
N ALA A 128 -13.04 -0.90 -18.23
CA ALA A 128 -14.12 -1.33 -17.34
C ALA A 128 -15.48 -1.46 -18.06
N PHE A 129 -15.70 -0.70 -19.13
CA PHE A 129 -16.96 -0.71 -19.91
C PHE A 129 -16.81 -1.27 -21.33
N THR A 130 -15.61 -1.63 -21.78
CA THR A 130 -15.37 -2.13 -23.15
C THR A 130 -14.74 -3.51 -23.19
N ASN A 131 -13.81 -3.83 -22.30
CA ASN A 131 -13.17 -5.14 -22.21
C ASN A 131 -12.59 -5.35 -20.80
N LEU A 132 -13.34 -6.05 -19.96
CA LEU A 132 -12.99 -6.23 -18.55
C LEU A 132 -11.74 -7.11 -18.35
N ASP A 133 -11.46 -8.03 -19.27
CA ASP A 133 -10.30 -8.94 -19.20
C ASP A 133 -8.96 -8.19 -19.19
N LEU A 134 -8.91 -6.98 -19.75
CA LEU A 134 -7.73 -6.12 -19.70
C LEU A 134 -7.49 -5.55 -18.29
N LEU A 135 -8.53 -5.45 -17.46
CA LEU A 135 -8.41 -5.08 -16.06
C LEU A 135 -8.12 -6.29 -15.17
N GLY A 136 -8.82 -7.40 -15.43
CA GLY A 136 -8.69 -8.62 -14.65
C GLY A 136 -9.97 -9.43 -14.63
N SER A 137 -9.96 -10.49 -13.83
CA SER A 137 -11.12 -11.35 -13.62
C SER A 137 -11.21 -11.74 -12.15
N LEU A 138 -12.42 -12.03 -11.66
CA LEU A 138 -12.60 -12.61 -10.34
C LEU A 138 -12.28 -14.10 -10.36
N GLU A 139 -11.51 -14.54 -9.38
CA GLU A 139 -11.18 -15.95 -9.15
C GLU A 139 -11.87 -16.39 -7.84
N GLY A 140 -13.15 -16.75 -7.95
CA GLY A 140 -13.98 -17.02 -6.78
C GLY A 140 -14.50 -15.73 -6.13
N LEU A 141 -14.79 -15.78 -4.82
CA LEU A 141 -15.45 -14.67 -4.11
C LEU A 141 -14.50 -13.58 -3.64
N PHE A 142 -13.24 -13.89 -3.32
CA PHE A 142 -12.35 -12.99 -2.59
C PHE A 142 -10.98 -12.80 -3.23
N ASN A 143 -10.79 -13.35 -4.44
CA ASN A 143 -9.56 -13.22 -5.19
C ASN A 143 -9.85 -12.67 -6.59
N SER A 144 -8.86 -12.00 -7.17
CA SER A 144 -8.92 -11.50 -8.54
C SER A 144 -7.57 -11.60 -9.20
N SER A 145 -7.56 -11.98 -10.48
CA SER A 145 -6.39 -11.87 -11.32
C SER A 145 -6.26 -10.47 -11.89
N HIS A 146 -5.03 -10.03 -12.18
CA HIS A 146 -4.78 -8.78 -12.89
C HIS A 146 -4.63 -9.04 -14.39
N GLY A 147 -5.41 -8.32 -15.19
CA GLY A 147 -5.24 -8.25 -16.64
C GLY A 147 -3.96 -7.50 -17.02
N ASP A 148 -3.52 -7.63 -18.27
CA ASP A 148 -2.20 -7.16 -18.69
C ASP A 148 -2.01 -5.64 -18.51
N VAL A 149 -3.06 -4.84 -18.80
CA VAL A 149 -3.02 -3.38 -18.65
C VAL A 149 -2.77 -3.00 -17.20
N ILE A 150 -3.56 -3.55 -16.28
CA ILE A 150 -3.41 -3.29 -14.84
C ILE A 150 -2.07 -3.81 -14.33
N ARG A 151 -1.64 -4.99 -14.77
CA ARG A 151 -0.37 -5.60 -14.35
C ARG A 151 0.83 -4.71 -14.68
N TYR A 152 0.91 -4.17 -15.89
CA TYR A 152 1.99 -3.26 -16.27
C TYR A 152 2.00 -1.99 -15.42
N PHE A 153 0.82 -1.41 -15.16
CA PHE A 153 0.71 -0.24 -14.30
C PHE A 153 1.17 -0.53 -12.87
N ILE A 154 0.67 -1.61 -12.26
CA ILE A 154 1.00 -2.02 -10.89
C ILE A 154 2.51 -2.24 -10.76
N ILE A 155 3.16 -2.90 -11.73
CA ILE A 155 4.62 -3.09 -11.70
C ILE A 155 5.35 -1.74 -11.71
N ILE A 156 4.97 -0.82 -12.58
CA ILE A 156 5.60 0.52 -12.65
C ILE A 156 5.34 1.30 -11.35
N ALA A 157 4.13 1.22 -10.80
CA ALA A 157 3.78 1.85 -9.53
C ALA A 157 4.62 1.28 -8.38
N ILE A 158 4.66 -0.05 -8.22
CA ILE A 158 5.47 -0.74 -7.20
C ILE A 158 6.94 -0.32 -7.32
N LEU A 159 7.52 -0.35 -8.51
CA LEU A 159 8.91 0.07 -8.71
C LEU A 159 9.11 1.53 -8.32
N SER A 160 8.18 2.41 -8.69
CA SER A 160 8.23 3.83 -8.32
C SER A 160 8.20 4.02 -6.81
N PHE A 161 7.28 3.36 -6.10
CA PHE A 161 7.17 3.36 -4.64
C PHE A 161 8.44 2.83 -3.97
N VAL A 162 8.89 1.65 -4.38
CA VAL A 162 9.99 0.94 -3.74
C VAL A 162 11.32 1.67 -3.96
N VAL A 163 11.63 2.07 -5.19
CA VAL A 163 12.91 2.76 -5.49
C VAL A 163 13.00 4.08 -4.71
N SER A 164 11.95 4.90 -4.76
CA SER A 164 11.94 6.19 -4.07
C SER A 164 11.82 6.04 -2.54
N GLY A 165 11.09 5.04 -2.05
CA GLY A 165 10.97 4.71 -0.63
C GLY A 165 12.27 4.18 -0.03
N VAL A 166 12.98 3.30 -0.74
CA VAL A 166 14.33 2.84 -0.37
C VAL A 166 15.30 4.02 -0.35
N TYR A 167 15.28 4.89 -1.37
CA TYR A 167 16.10 6.10 -1.39
C TYR A 167 15.83 7.00 -0.19
N PHE A 168 14.55 7.26 0.11
CA PHE A 168 14.13 8.06 1.27
C PHE A 168 14.62 7.45 2.59
N SER A 169 14.54 6.14 2.71
CA SER A 169 14.97 5.41 3.90
C SER A 169 16.49 5.48 4.09
N ILE A 170 17.26 5.30 3.01
CA ILE A 170 18.73 5.44 3.02
C ILE A 170 19.15 6.86 3.39
N ARG A 171 18.50 7.88 2.82
CA ARG A 171 18.77 9.28 3.19
C ARG A 171 18.46 9.55 4.65
N SER A 172 17.34 9.04 5.17
CA SER A 172 16.98 9.17 6.59
C SER A 172 18.04 8.53 7.51
N MET A 173 18.61 7.40 7.12
CA MET A 173 19.70 6.73 7.87
C MET A 173 21.03 7.49 7.85
N SER A 174 21.22 8.41 6.91
CA SER A 174 22.45 9.20 6.80
C SER A 174 22.47 10.44 7.70
N LEU A 175 21.32 10.89 8.21
CA LEU A 175 21.20 12.07 9.07
C LEU A 175 21.77 11.83 10.46
N GLU A 176 22.27 12.87 11.14
CA GLU A 176 22.97 12.71 12.44
C GLU A 176 22.07 12.18 13.56
N ASP A 177 20.80 12.58 13.58
CA ASP A 177 19.83 12.20 14.60
C ASP A 177 19.57 10.68 14.62
N ARG A 178 19.87 10.05 15.77
CA ARG A 178 19.76 8.59 15.94
C ARG A 178 18.33 8.07 15.85
N GLU A 179 17.34 8.85 16.27
CA GLU A 179 15.93 8.45 16.14
C GLU A 179 15.54 8.40 14.67
N ILE A 180 15.93 9.41 13.89
CA ILE A 180 15.67 9.44 12.45
C ILE A 180 16.39 8.28 11.75
N LYS A 181 17.61 7.91 12.17
CA LYS A 181 18.29 6.72 11.63
C LYS A 181 17.49 5.43 11.84
N TRP A 182 16.97 5.20 13.04
CA TRP A 182 16.19 4.01 13.34
C TRP A 182 14.85 4.00 12.60
N LYS A 183 14.19 5.15 12.49
CA LYS A 183 13.01 5.32 11.64
C LYS A 183 13.30 4.94 10.19
N GLY A 184 14.41 5.42 9.63
CA GLY A 184 14.87 5.07 8.28
C GLY A 184 15.10 3.56 8.10
N ARG A 185 15.63 2.85 9.12
CA ARG A 185 15.78 1.38 9.08
C ARG A 185 14.46 0.65 9.02
N PHE A 186 13.50 1.03 9.87
CA PHE A 186 12.16 0.44 9.85
C PHE A 186 11.46 0.68 8.50
N LEU A 187 11.57 1.89 7.95
CA LEU A 187 11.03 2.18 6.63
C LEU A 187 11.70 1.35 5.53
N LEU A 188 13.03 1.16 5.57
CA LEU A 188 13.71 0.32 4.59
C LEU A 188 13.17 -1.11 4.60
N ILE A 189 13.01 -1.70 5.79
CA ILE A 189 12.45 -3.05 5.93
C ILE A 189 11.00 -3.05 5.41
N ALA A 190 10.20 -2.05 5.76
CA ALA A 190 8.82 -1.93 5.30
C ALA A 190 8.71 -1.88 3.77
N TRP A 191 9.59 -1.13 3.07
CA TRP A 191 9.60 -1.07 1.61
C TRP A 191 9.99 -2.40 0.98
N ILE A 192 10.93 -3.13 1.59
CA ILE A 192 11.32 -4.47 1.14
C ILE A 192 10.16 -5.44 1.34
N SER A 193 9.55 -5.47 2.52
CA SER A 193 8.36 -6.29 2.83
C SER A 193 7.21 -5.98 1.86
N PHE A 194 6.91 -4.69 1.63
CA PHE A 194 5.90 -4.26 0.66
C PHE A 194 6.25 -4.72 -0.76
N ALA A 195 7.49 -4.54 -1.20
CA ALA A 195 7.92 -4.98 -2.53
C ALA A 195 7.70 -6.48 -2.72
N PHE A 196 8.17 -7.30 -1.78
CA PHE A 196 7.99 -8.75 -1.84
C PHE A 196 6.52 -9.14 -1.80
N GLY A 197 5.74 -8.60 -0.86
CA GLY A 197 4.31 -8.90 -0.75
C GLY A 197 3.55 -8.51 -2.02
N ALA A 198 3.71 -7.28 -2.50
CA ALA A 198 2.99 -6.77 -3.66
C ALA A 198 3.41 -7.44 -4.98
N ILE A 199 4.70 -7.75 -5.16
CA ILE A 199 5.17 -8.49 -6.35
C ILE A 199 4.64 -9.92 -6.35
N LEU A 200 4.70 -10.63 -5.22
CA LEU A 200 4.17 -11.99 -5.13
C LEU A 200 2.66 -12.02 -5.37
N ASP A 201 1.92 -11.06 -4.83
CA ASP A 201 0.46 -10.93 -5.03
C ASP A 201 0.10 -10.61 -6.49
N SER A 202 0.87 -9.73 -7.14
CA SER A 202 0.54 -9.24 -8.48
C SER A 202 1.01 -10.14 -9.64
N MET A 203 2.04 -10.96 -9.43
CA MET A 203 2.64 -11.77 -10.50
C MET A 203 2.14 -13.21 -10.54
N ILE A 204 1.62 -13.74 -9.44
CA ILE A 204 1.21 -15.14 -9.34
C ILE A 204 -0.29 -15.21 -9.61
N GLN A 205 -0.67 -15.76 -10.77
CA GLN A 205 -2.08 -15.88 -11.18
C GLN A 205 -2.83 -16.86 -10.26
N GLU A 206 -2.27 -18.05 -10.02
CA GLU A 206 -2.88 -19.04 -9.15
C GLU A 206 -2.18 -19.08 -7.78
N VAL A 207 -2.63 -18.25 -6.85
CA VAL A 207 -2.09 -18.23 -5.50
C VAL A 207 -2.76 -19.31 -4.66
N SER A 208 -2.03 -20.39 -4.35
CA SER A 208 -2.50 -21.37 -3.37
C SER A 208 -2.80 -20.73 -2.01
N ALA A 209 -3.79 -21.26 -1.29
CA ALA A 209 -4.17 -20.79 0.04
C ALA A 209 -2.99 -20.52 1.01
N PRO A 210 -2.02 -21.44 1.19
CA PRO A 210 -0.88 -21.19 2.08
C PRO A 210 0.00 -20.02 1.62
N LEU A 211 0.18 -19.86 0.31
CA LEU A 211 0.97 -18.78 -0.25
C LEU A 211 0.26 -17.43 -0.07
N LEU A 212 -1.06 -17.38 -0.22
CA LEU A 212 -1.84 -16.17 0.01
C LEU A 212 -1.74 -15.70 1.46
N ILE A 213 -1.86 -16.63 2.42
CA ILE A 213 -1.67 -16.33 3.85
C ILE A 213 -0.28 -15.75 4.08
N PHE A 214 0.75 -16.39 3.51
CA PHE A 214 2.14 -15.93 3.63
C PHE A 214 2.32 -14.51 3.08
N ILE A 215 1.78 -14.21 1.89
CA ILE A 215 1.81 -12.88 1.28
C ILE A 215 1.14 -11.84 2.20
N ARG A 216 -0.06 -12.15 2.73
CA ARG A 216 -0.79 -11.24 3.63
C ARG A 216 -0.02 -10.99 4.93
N LEU A 217 0.62 -12.01 5.49
CA LEU A 217 1.47 -11.85 6.68
C LEU A 217 2.65 -10.91 6.41
N ILE A 218 3.33 -11.04 5.26
CA ILE A 218 4.41 -10.13 4.85
C ILE A 218 3.91 -8.69 4.75
N LEU A 219 2.75 -8.47 4.13
CA LEU A 219 2.18 -7.14 4.00
C LEU A 219 1.83 -6.54 5.38
N ILE A 220 1.20 -7.34 6.25
CA ILE A 220 0.84 -6.90 7.61
C ILE A 220 2.09 -6.57 8.44
N THR A 221 3.16 -7.38 8.37
CA THR A 221 4.44 -7.05 9.03
C THR A 221 5.05 -5.79 8.43
N GLY A 222 4.96 -5.64 7.10
CA GLY A 222 5.33 -4.41 6.38
C GLY A 222 4.59 -3.16 6.90
N ALA A 223 3.29 -3.26 7.20
CA ALA A 223 2.54 -2.19 7.84
C ALA A 223 3.06 -1.85 9.24
N ILE A 224 3.37 -2.86 10.05
CA ILE A 224 3.92 -2.64 11.39
C ILE A 224 5.29 -1.93 11.30
N GLU A 225 6.16 -2.36 10.38
CA GLU A 225 7.45 -1.75 10.11
C GLU A 225 7.28 -0.31 9.62
N TYR A 226 6.35 -0.05 8.71
CA TYR A 226 6.04 1.28 8.22
C TYR A 226 5.56 2.20 9.36
N TYR A 227 4.67 1.70 10.21
CA TYR A 227 4.20 2.41 11.40
C TYR A 227 5.37 2.78 12.33
N LEU A 228 6.27 1.84 12.64
CA LEU A 228 7.46 2.11 13.46
C LEU A 228 8.42 3.10 12.79
N GLY A 229 8.47 3.10 11.46
CA GLY A 229 9.21 4.04 10.64
C GLY A 229 8.76 5.50 10.80
N PHE A 230 7.47 5.75 11.00
CA PHE A 230 6.96 7.11 11.29
C PHE A 230 6.85 7.38 12.80
N PHE A 231 6.50 6.36 13.59
CA PHE A 231 6.10 6.47 14.98
C PHE A 231 6.90 5.54 15.89
N LEU A 232 8.21 5.78 15.99
CA LEU A 232 9.07 5.02 16.89
C LEU A 232 8.64 5.22 18.36
N PRO A 233 8.10 4.19 19.05
CA PRO A 233 7.60 4.36 20.42
C PRO A 233 8.74 4.62 21.41
N ASN A 234 8.49 5.45 22.44
CA ASN A 234 9.51 5.80 23.45
C ASN A 234 10.16 4.58 24.13
N LYS A 235 9.39 3.50 24.37
CA LYS A 235 9.92 2.25 24.92
C LYS A 235 10.97 1.62 24.00
N LEU A 236 10.66 1.53 22.70
CA LEU A 236 11.56 0.96 21.71
C LEU A 236 12.76 1.90 21.45
N LYS A 237 12.52 3.21 21.40
CA LYS A 237 13.57 4.24 21.36
C LYS A 237 14.57 4.06 22.51
N GLY A 238 14.06 3.84 23.73
CA GLY A 238 14.87 3.60 24.93
C GLY A 238 15.66 2.29 24.90
N ILE A 239 15.24 1.29 24.11
CA ILE A 239 16.03 0.05 23.92
C ILE A 239 17.09 0.27 22.83
N LEU A 240 16.72 0.90 21.72
CA LEU A 240 17.55 1.01 20.53
C LEU A 240 18.63 2.10 20.61
N ILE A 241 18.40 3.17 21.39
CA ILE A 241 19.30 4.34 21.45
C ILE A 241 20.17 4.37 22.73
N LYS A 242 19.74 3.71 23.82
CA LYS A 242 20.26 3.92 25.19
C LYS A 242 21.60 3.23 25.52
N ASN A 243 22.35 2.71 24.55
CA ASN A 243 23.53 1.88 24.84
C ASN A 243 24.92 2.56 24.69
N ARG A 244 25.06 3.90 24.74
CA ARG A 244 26.42 4.52 24.66
C ARG A 244 26.72 5.76 25.50
N GLU A 245 25.77 6.35 26.23
CA GLU A 245 26.09 7.52 27.07
C GLU A 245 26.59 7.15 28.47
N SER A 246 26.60 5.87 28.84
CA SER A 246 27.13 5.37 30.12
C SER A 246 28.60 4.89 30.03
N TYR A 247 29.35 5.31 29.01
CA TYR A 247 30.76 4.93 28.80
C TYR A 247 31.69 6.12 28.47
N ASN A 248 31.29 7.35 28.81
CA ASN A 248 32.20 8.51 28.81
C ASN A 248 32.31 9.07 30.22
#